data_AF-A0A1I5XJ29-F1
#
_entry.id   AF-A0A1I5XJ29-F1
#
_cell.length_a   1.000
_cell.length_b   1.000
_cell.length_c   1.000
_cell.angle_alpha   90.00
_cell.angle_beta   90.00
_cell.angle_gamma   90.00
#
_symmetry.space_group_name_H-M   'P 1'
#
loop_
_entity.id
_entity.type
_entity.pdbx_description
1 polymer ?
#
loop_
_entity_poly.entity_id
_entity_poly.type
_entity_poly.pdbx_seq_one_letter_code
_entity_poly.pdbx_strand_id
1 'polypeptide(L)' 'MNYLASNWRRLVRYTEGGHLPIDNNAAERAIRPFVIGRKNWLFSDTPKGATASA' A
#
# COMPACT_ATOMS: atom_id res chain seq x y z
N MET A 1 17.81 4.98 11.98
CA MET A 1 17.32 6.29 11.49
C MET A 1 17.38 6.49 9.96
N ASN A 2 17.98 5.57 9.19
CA ASN A 2 18.21 5.82 7.75
C ASN A 2 16.95 5.83 6.88
N TYR A 3 15.94 5.03 7.22
CA TYR A 3 14.70 4.92 6.41
C TYR A 3 13.95 6.25 6.31
N LEU A 4 13.88 7.01 7.40
CA LEU A 4 13.18 8.29 7.46
C LEU A 4 13.96 9.35 6.66
N ALA A 5 15.28 9.39 6.84
CA ALA A 5 16.16 10.31 6.13
C ALA A 5 16.18 10.06 4.60
N SER A 6 16.23 8.80 4.17
CA SER A 6 16.27 8.46 2.74
C SER A 6 14.94 8.71 2.02
N ASN A 7 13.82 8.73 2.75
CA ASN A 7 12.49 8.95 2.19
C ASN A 7 11.91 10.34 2.47
N TRP A 8 12.62 11.21 3.18
CA TRP A 8 12.13 12.52 3.60
C TRP A 8 11.55 13.34 2.45
N ARG A 9 12.24 13.37 1.30
CA ARG A 9 11.77 14.08 0.11
C ARG A 9 10.40 13.60 -0.39
N ARG A 10 10.07 12.32 -0.21
CA ARG A 10 8.75 11.76 -0.58
C ARG A 10 7.69 12.09 0.47
N LEU A 11 8.06 12.05 1.75
CA LEU A 11 7.15 12.28 2.87
C LEU A 11 6.65 13.72 2.95
N VAL A 12 7.43 14.70 2.49
CA VAL A 12 7.04 16.13 2.53
C VAL A 12 6.28 16.60 1.28
N ARG A 13 6.08 15.75 0.26
CA ARG A 13 5.46 16.16 -1.01
C ARG A 13 4.08 16.77 -0.87
N TYR A 14 3.33 16.43 0.17
CA TYR A 14 2.01 17.00 0.42
C TYR A 14 2.06 18.51 0.69
N THR A 15 3.21 19.04 1.13
CA THR A 15 3.37 20.49 1.33
C THR A 15 3.54 21.25 0.01
N GLU A 16 3.94 20.56 -1.06
CA GLU A 16 4.16 21.14 -2.39
C GLU A 16 2.86 21.22 -3.21
N GLY A 17 1.81 20.50 -2.83
CA GLY A 17 0.54 20.46 -3.55
C GLY A 17 -0.65 20.23 -2.61
N GLY A 18 -1.49 21.25 -2.44
CA GLY A 18 -2.63 21.21 -1.51
C GLY A 18 -3.73 20.18 -1.82
N HIS A 19 -3.66 19.52 -2.98
CA HIS A 19 -4.56 18.42 -3.34
C HIS A 19 -4.05 17.06 -2.84
N LEU A 20 -2.81 16.98 -2.34
CA LEU A 20 -2.23 15.75 -1.80
C LEU A 20 -2.54 15.65 -0.30
N PRO A 21 -3.17 14.56 0.15
CA PRO A 21 -3.39 14.35 1.58
C PRO A 21 -2.06 14.08 2.30
N ILE A 22 -1.99 14.50 3.57
CA ILE A 22 -0.85 14.21 4.46
C ILE A 22 -0.81 12.73 4.87
N ASP A 23 -1.97 12.07 4.88
CA ASP A 23 -2.14 10.68 5.27
C ASP A 23 -2.15 9.72 4.08
N ASN A 24 -1.96 8.43 4.40
CA ASN A 24 -1.92 7.33 3.42
C ASN A 24 -3.26 6.59 3.29
N ASN A 25 -4.37 7.15 3.82
CA ASN A 25 -5.63 6.42 3.95
C ASN A 25 -6.18 5.96 2.59
N ALA A 26 -5.97 6.74 1.53
CA ALA A 26 -6.42 6.36 0.19
C ALA A 26 -5.74 5.07 -0.30
N ALA A 27 -4.41 4.96 -0.15
CA ALA A 27 -3.68 3.78 -0.56
C ALA A 27 -3.98 2.58 0.34
N GLU A 28 -4.11 2.79 1.65
CA GLU A 28 -4.47 1.73 2.59
C GLU A 28 -5.85 1.16 2.31
N ARG A 29 -6.84 2.01 2.04
CA ARG A 29 -8.18 1.56 1.63
C ARG A 29 -8.15 0.82 0.29
N ALA A 30 -7.32 1.26 -0.66
CA ALA A 30 -7.21 0.60 -1.96
C ALA A 30 -6.62 -0.81 -1.85
N ILE A 31 -5.62 -1.02 -0.99
CA ILE A 31 -4.99 -2.34 -0.80
C ILE A 31 -5.75 -3.26 0.17
N ARG A 32 -6.59 -2.70 1.05
CA ARG A 32 -7.30 -3.44 2.10
C ARG A 32 -8.17 -4.61 1.59
N PRO A 33 -8.98 -4.48 0.51
CA PRO A 33 -9.76 -5.60 -0.02
C PRO A 33 -8.88 -6.77 -0.46
N PHE A 34 -7.73 -6.48 -1.09
CA PHE A 34 -6.77 -7.50 -1.52
C PHE A 34 -6.13 -8.22 -0.34
N VAL A 35 -5.69 -7.49 0.68
CA VAL A 35 -5.08 -8.08 1.89
C VAL A 35 -6.07 -8.94 2.66
N ILE A 36 -7.32 -8.48 2.79
CA ILE A 36 -8.40 -9.26 3.44
C ILE A 36 -8.74 -10.50 2.60
N GLY A 37 -8.83 -10.36 1.27
CA GLY A 37 -9.04 -11.47 0.34
C GLY A 37 -7.97 -12.55 0.50
N ARG A 38 -6.70 -12.17 0.49
CA ARG A 38 -5.55 -13.08 0.65
C ARG A 38 -5.59 -13.89 1.95
N LYS A 39 -6.12 -13.31 3.04
CA LYS A 39 -6.32 -14.02 4.32
C LYS A 39 -7.43 -15.07 4.25
N ASN A 40 -8.44 -14.86 3.39
CA ASN A 40 -9.62 -15.72 3.25
C ASN A 40 -9.52 -16.72 2.08
N TRP A 41 -8.56 -16.53 1.18
CA TRP A 41 -8.32 -17.41 0.04
C TRP A 41 -7.44 -18.60 0.44
N LEU A 42 -8.06 -19.77 0.51
CA LEU A 42 -7.49 -21.05 0.95
C LEU A 42 -6.27 -21.53 0.12
N PHE A 43 -6.03 -20.95 -1.06
CA PHE A 43 -4.96 -21.37 -2.00
C PHE A 43 -3.99 -20.24 -2.40
N SER A 44 -3.93 -19.15 -1.63
CA SER A 44 -3.06 -17.99 -1.89
C SER A 44 -1.55 -18.24 -1.81
N ASP A 45 -1.17 -19.44 -1.35
CA ASP A 45 0.21 -19.83 -1.03
C ASP A 45 0.98 -20.39 -2.24
N THR A 46 0.31 -20.60 -3.37
CA THR A 46 0.97 -21.02 -4.61
C THR A 46 1.09 -19.86 -5.60
N PRO A 47 2.13 -19.82 -6.45
CA PRO A 47 2.25 -18.79 -7.50
C PRO A 47 1.01 -18.72 -8.40
N LYS A 48 0.41 -19.88 -8.72
CA LYS A 48 -0.84 -19.96 -9.48
C LYS A 48 -2.03 -19.35 -8.75
N GLY A 49 -2.16 -19.59 -7.44
CA GLY A 49 -3.22 -18.98 -6.62
C GLY A 49 -3.06 -17.47 -6.44
N ALA A 50 -1.81 -16.99 -6.41
CA ALA A 50 -1.51 -15.56 -6.38
C ALA A 50 -1.88 -14.86 -7.70
N THR A 51 -1.59 -15.48 -8.87
CA THR A 51 -1.97 -14.94 -10.18
C THR A 51 -3.48 -14.97 -10.42
N ALA A 52 -4.19 -15.99 -9.95
CA ALA A 52 -5.64 -16.09 -10.11
C ALA A 52 -6.44 -15.07 -9.29
N SER A 53 -5.79 -14.41 -8.34
CA SER A 53 -6.44 -13.50 -7.38
C SER A 53 -5.93 -12.05 -7.50
N ALA A 54 -5.14 -11.75 -8.54
CA ALA A 54 -4.57 -10.44 -8.85
C ALA A 54 -5.45 -9.64 -9.82
#